data_AF-Q6XCY6-F1
#
_entry.id   AF-Q6XCY6-F1
#
_cell.length_a   1.000
_cell.length_b   1.000
_cell.length_c   1.000
_cell.angle_alpha   90.00
_cell.angle_beta   90.00
_cell.angle_gamma   90.00
#
_symmetry.space_group_name_H-M   'P 1'
#
loop_
_entity.id
_entity.type
_entity.pdbx_description
1 polymer ?
#
loop_
_entity_poly.entity_id
_entity_poly.type
_entity_poly.pdbx_seq_one_letter_code
_entity_poly.pdbx_strand_id
1 'polypeptide(L)'
;GQSGGSQLELPKGKFVFPFQATIPPNAPTSFNGSHGQIKHEVTLTIDRSVRYNNIFKQCFTVILPHDLNTKRENAQPLKRIEEKSFWWGSIFGAHKPMVMDVCTSYS
;
A
#
# COMPACT_ATOMS: atom_id res chain seq x y z
N GLY A 1 14.27 25.17 -9.84
CA GLY A 1 14.14 26.58 -10.25
C GLY A 1 12.88 27.11 -9.62
N GLN A 2 12.95 28.26 -8.95
CA GLN A 2 11.77 28.95 -8.44
C GLN A 2 11.07 29.60 -9.66
N SER A 3 9.93 29.05 -10.07
CA SER A 3 9.09 29.67 -11.09
C SER A 3 8.48 30.93 -10.48
N GLY A 4 8.68 32.08 -11.12
CA GLY A 4 8.41 33.41 -10.60
C GLY A 4 6.94 33.69 -10.26
N GLY A 5 6.51 33.25 -9.08
CA GLY A 5 5.32 33.78 -8.41
C GLY A 5 5.63 35.15 -7.81
N SER A 6 4.66 36.07 -7.86
CA SER A 6 4.77 37.39 -7.23
C SER A 6 5.06 37.24 -5.74
N GLN A 7 6.08 37.94 -5.23
CA GLN A 7 6.44 37.94 -3.81
C GLN A 7 5.24 38.35 -2.95
N LEU A 8 4.71 37.39 -2.18
CA LEU A 8 3.61 37.63 -1.25
C LEU A 8 4.19 38.10 0.09
N GLU A 9 4.03 39.38 0.42
CA GLU A 9 4.34 39.90 1.75
C GLU A 9 3.14 39.71 2.70
N LEU A 10 3.33 38.89 3.73
CA LEU A 10 2.31 38.66 4.75
C LEU A 10 2.57 39.60 5.95
N PRO A 11 1.66 40.53 6.29
CA PRO A 11 1.79 41.36 7.48
C PRO A 11 1.72 40.52 8.77
N LYS A 12 2.10 41.11 9.91
CA LYS A 12 1.98 40.44 11.21
C LYS A 12 0.51 40.10 11.47
N GLY A 13 0.22 38.84 11.71
CA GLY A 13 -1.14 38.38 11.97
C GLY A 13 -1.28 36.87 11.84
N LYS A 14 -2.52 36.41 11.91
CA LYS A 14 -2.90 35.00 11.70
C LYS A 14 -3.54 34.86 10.33
N PHE A 15 -3.00 33.96 9.52
CA PHE A 15 -3.55 33.61 8.21
C PHE A 15 -4.16 32.21 8.26
N VAL A 16 -5.28 32.05 7.56
CA VAL A 16 -5.97 30.76 7.42
C VAL A 16 -6.14 30.51 5.93
N PHE A 17 -5.57 29.40 5.46
CA PHE A 17 -5.64 28.97 4.07
C PHE A 17 -6.51 27.70 4.01
N PRO A 18 -7.83 27.83 3.80
CA PRO A 18 -8.69 26.66 3.70
C PRO A 18 -8.34 25.88 2.44
N PHE A 19 -8.31 24.56 2.55
CA PHE A 19 -8.18 23.65 1.42
C PHE A 19 -9.24 22.57 1.53
N GLN A 20 -9.69 22.06 0.38
CA GLN A 20 -10.60 20.94 0.29
C GLN A 20 -10.13 20.03 -0.84
N ALA A 21 -10.08 18.74 -0.54
CA ALA A 21 -9.76 17.70 -1.51
C ALA A 21 -10.66 16.49 -1.23
N THR A 22 -10.98 15.74 -2.29
CA THR A 22 -11.74 14.50 -2.18
C THR A 22 -10.79 13.33 -2.28
N ILE A 23 -10.93 12.35 -1.38
CA ILE A 23 -10.14 11.11 -1.44
C ILE A 23 -10.63 10.31 -2.66
N PRO A 24 -9.73 9.82 -3.54
CA PRO A 24 -10.13 9.00 -4.68
C PRO A 24 -10.92 7.75 -4.23
N PRO A 25 -11.98 7.34 -4.96
CA PRO A 25 -12.83 6.22 -4.56
C PRO A 25 -12.10 4.87 -4.53
N ASN A 26 -10.99 4.75 -5.27
CA ASN A 26 -10.12 3.58 -5.31
C ASN A 26 -8.90 3.71 -4.40
N ALA A 27 -8.87 4.70 -3.49
CA ALA A 27 -7.77 4.85 -2.55
C ALA A 27 -7.71 3.62 -1.62
N PRO A 28 -6.53 3.01 -1.45
CA PRO A 28 -6.41 1.82 -0.61
C PRO A 28 -6.62 2.17 0.86
N THR A 29 -7.20 1.22 1.60
CA THR A 29 -7.31 1.30 3.07
C THR A 29 -5.93 1.47 3.69
N SER A 30 -5.82 2.37 4.66
CA SER A 30 -4.63 2.52 5.48
C SER A 30 -4.29 1.21 6.18
N PHE A 31 -3.02 0.80 6.09
CA PHE A 31 -2.56 -0.47 6.61
C PHE A 31 -1.18 -0.32 7.22
N ASN A 32 -0.90 -1.07 8.28
CA ASN A 32 0.44 -1.19 8.85
C ASN A 32 0.67 -2.64 9.24
N GLY A 33 1.54 -3.33 8.50
CA GLY A 33 1.86 -4.73 8.71
C GLY A 33 3.36 -4.98 8.72
N SER A 34 3.76 -6.21 9.04
CA SER A 34 5.17 -6.62 9.13
C SER A 34 5.93 -6.51 7.80
N HIS A 35 5.22 -6.61 6.67
CA HIS A 35 5.83 -6.62 5.34
C HIS A 35 5.54 -5.34 4.53
N GLY A 36 4.89 -4.33 5.12
CA GLY A 36 4.58 -3.09 4.42
C GLY A 36 3.51 -2.26 5.09
N GLN A 37 3.38 -1.01 4.65
CA GLN A 37 2.40 -0.06 5.15
C GLN A 37 1.82 0.80 4.02
N ILE A 38 0.58 1.24 4.20
CA ILE A 38 -0.14 2.18 3.36
C ILE A 38 -0.50 3.38 4.23
N LYS A 39 0.18 4.51 4.00
CA LYS A 39 0.03 5.75 4.77
C LYS A 39 -0.40 6.89 3.87
N HIS A 40 -1.45 7.60 4.28
CA HIS A 40 -1.93 8.80 3.61
C HIS A 40 -1.55 10.05 4.42
N GLU A 41 -1.08 11.08 3.72
CA GLU A 41 -0.54 12.29 4.34
C GLU A 41 -0.86 13.52 3.47
N VAL A 42 -1.25 14.61 4.12
CA VAL A 42 -1.29 15.95 3.51
C VAL A 42 0.00 16.66 3.87
N THR A 43 0.70 17.16 2.85
CA THR A 43 1.92 17.97 3.03
C THR A 43 1.63 19.42 2.67
N LEU A 44 1.84 20.31 3.62
CA LEU A 44 1.80 21.77 3.43
C LEU A 44 3.23 22.29 3.34
N THR A 45 3.55 22.94 2.23
CA THR A 45 4.86 23.54 2.00
C THR A 45 4.70 25.06 1.94
N ILE A 46 5.36 25.76 2.86
CA ILE A 46 5.50 27.22 2.81
C ILE A 46 6.84 27.51 2.14
N ASP A 47 6.78 27.96 0.88
CA ASP A 47 7.95 28.42 0.13
C ASP A 47 8.42 29.76 0.68
N ARG A 48 9.73 29.89 0.91
CA ARG A 48 10.35 31.11 1.44
C ARG A 48 11.44 31.56 0.48
N SER A 49 11.29 32.77 -0.07
CA SER A 49 12.16 33.31 -1.13
C SER A 49 13.67 33.19 -0.87
N VAL A 50 14.13 33.32 0.39
CA VAL A 50 15.56 33.34 0.75
C VAL A 50 15.94 32.24 1.77
N ARG A 51 14.98 31.40 2.18
CA ARG A 51 15.20 30.40 3.25
C ARG A 51 14.64 29.05 2.82
N TYR A 52 15.05 27.99 3.51
CA TYR A 52 14.48 26.66 3.29
C TYR A 52 12.97 26.65 3.51
N ASN A 53 12.26 25.82 2.77
CA ASN A 53 10.81 25.70 2.90
C ASN A 53 10.45 25.15 4.28
N ASN A 54 9.37 25.67 4.86
CA ASN A 54 8.77 25.03 6.03
C ASN A 54 7.79 23.97 5.53
N ILE A 55 8.00 22.73 5.93
CA ILE A 55 7.17 21.60 5.52
C ILE A 55 6.43 21.07 6.74
N PHE A 56 5.10 21.06 6.67
CA PHE A 56 4.22 20.50 7.67
C PHE A 56 3.50 19.29 7.09
N LYS A 57 3.38 18.24 7.88
CA LYS A 57 2.84 16.96 7.46
C LYS A 57 1.74 16.54 8.42
N GLN A 58 0.57 16.25 7.88
CA GLN A 58 -0.58 15.76 8.65
C GLN A 58 -1.04 14.42 8.09
N CYS A 59 -0.99 13.38 8.93
CA CYS A 59 -1.44 12.05 8.57
C CYS A 59 -2.95 11.94 8.71
N PHE A 60 -3.57 11.10 7.88
CA PHE A 60 -4.98 10.73 8.00
C PHE A 60 -5.21 9.28 7.60
N THR A 61 -6.35 8.73 8.00
CA THR A 61 -6.72 7.33 7.77
C THR A 61 -7.76 7.25 6.66
N VAL A 62 -7.54 6.34 5.71
CA VAL A 62 -8.52 5.99 4.68
C VAL A 62 -9.05 4.60 4.97
N ILE A 63 -10.38 4.44 4.92
CA ILE A 63 -11.05 3.15 5.06
C ILE A 63 -11.86 2.91 3.80
N LEU A 64 -11.42 1.95 2.98
CA LEU A 64 -12.21 1.44 1.88
C LEU A 64 -12.98 0.21 2.39
N PRO A 65 -14.32 0.28 2.51
CA PRO A 65 -15.12 -0.88 2.90
C PRO A 65 -14.98 -1.96 1.84
N HIS A 66 -14.40 -3.10 2.23
CA HIS A 66 -14.28 -4.26 1.36
C HIS A 66 -15.16 -5.37 1.92
N ASP A 67 -16.32 -5.57 1.29
CA ASP A 67 -17.18 -6.71 1.63
C ASP A 67 -16.68 -7.96 0.93
N LEU A 68 -16.09 -8.86 1.71
CA LEU A 68 -15.55 -10.13 1.25
C LEU A 68 -16.63 -11.03 0.65
N ASN A 69 -17.90 -10.87 1.02
CA ASN A 69 -19.00 -11.69 0.52
C ASN A 69 -19.44 -11.30 -0.90
N THR A 70 -19.01 -10.15 -1.40
CA THR A 70 -19.42 -9.65 -2.73
C THR A 70 -18.92 -10.54 -3.86
N LYS A 71 -17.76 -11.18 -3.68
CA LYS A 71 -17.14 -11.99 -4.72
C LYS A 71 -17.14 -13.47 -4.34
N ARG A 72 -17.65 -14.31 -5.25
CA ARG A 72 -17.69 -15.78 -5.08
C ARG A 72 -16.29 -16.41 -4.93
N GLU A 73 -15.25 -15.77 -5.47
CA GLU A 73 -13.86 -16.20 -5.35
C GLU A 73 -13.34 -16.16 -3.91
N ASN A 74 -13.84 -15.23 -3.09
CA ASN A 74 -13.45 -15.08 -1.69
C ASN A 74 -14.14 -16.12 -0.77
N ALA A 75 -15.16 -16.82 -1.27
CA ALA A 75 -15.91 -17.80 -0.47
C ALA A 75 -15.14 -19.11 -0.27
N GLN A 76 -14.15 -19.39 -1.13
CA GLN A 76 -13.30 -20.56 -0.99
C GLN A 76 -12.00 -20.18 -0.30
N PRO A 77 -11.53 -20.95 0.70
CA PRO A 77 -10.23 -20.71 1.30
C PRO A 77 -9.15 -20.85 0.23
N LEU A 78 -8.23 -19.87 0.18
CA LEU A 78 -7.09 -19.92 -0.72
C LEU A 78 -6.26 -21.16 -0.34
N LYS A 79 -6.11 -22.11 -1.26
CA LYS A 79 -5.28 -23.30 -1.08
C LYS A 79 -3.99 -23.11 -1.85
N ARG A 80 -2.84 -23.24 -1.19
CA ARG A 80 -1.55 -23.33 -1.88
C ARG A 80 -1.25 -24.81 -2.09
N ILE A 81 -1.26 -25.25 -3.35
CA ILE A 81 -0.83 -26.60 -3.73
C ILE A 81 0.63 -26.48 -4.17
N GLU A 82 1.53 -27.13 -3.44
CA GLU A 82 2.92 -27.30 -3.85
C GLU A 82 3.13 -28.75 -4.28
N GLU A 83 3.56 -28.94 -5.53
CA GLU A 83 3.90 -30.26 -6.08
C GLU A 83 5.42 -30.42 -6.08
N LYS A 84 5.92 -31.52 -5.50
CA LYS A 84 7.35 -31.88 -5.59
C LYS A 84 7.51 -33.25 -6.20
N SER A 85 8.31 -33.29 -7.26
CA SER A 85 8.70 -34.52 -7.96
C SER A 85 10.06 -35.00 -7.46
N PHE A 86 10.11 -36.23 -6.96
CA PHE A 86 11.27 -36.85 -6.38
C PHE A 86 11.80 -37.97 -7.30
N TRP A 87 13.01 -37.77 -7.81
CA TRP A 87 13.65 -38.62 -8.84
C TRP A 87 14.43 -39.82 -8.28
N TRP A 88 14.09 -40.31 -7.10
CA TRP A 88 14.85 -41.39 -6.45
C TRP A 88 14.59 -42.76 -7.10
N GLY A 89 13.47 -42.92 -7.81
CA GLY A 89 13.09 -44.15 -8.49
C GLY A 89 14.02 -44.53 -9.65
N SER A 90 14.68 -43.56 -10.30
CA SER A 90 15.59 -43.83 -11.43
C SER A 90 16.94 -44.42 -10.98
N ILE A 91 17.29 -44.33 -9.69
CA ILE A 91 18.54 -44.89 -9.15
C ILE A 91 18.31 -46.31 -8.57
N PHE A 92 17.05 -46.66 -8.23
CA PHE A 92 16.69 -47.94 -7.59
C PHE A 92 15.69 -48.80 -8.39
N GLY A 93 15.55 -48.58 -9.70
CA GLY A 93 14.81 -49.47 -10.60
C GLY A 93 13.28 -49.32 -10.59
N ALA A 94 12.74 -48.22 -10.05
CA ALA A 94 11.31 -47.90 -10.19
C ALA A 94 11.08 -47.03 -11.44
N HIS A 95 10.21 -47.47 -12.34
CA HIS A 95 9.98 -46.88 -13.66
C HIS A 95 9.28 -45.50 -13.66
N LYS A 96 8.97 -44.91 -12.49
CA LYS A 96 8.30 -43.59 -12.39
C LYS A 96 8.80 -42.79 -11.17
N PRO A 97 8.98 -41.45 -11.29
CA PRO A 97 9.30 -40.61 -10.14
C PRO A 97 8.14 -40.59 -9.14
N MET A 98 8.45 -40.45 -7.86
CA MET A 98 7.44 -40.24 -6.81
C MET A 98 7.00 -38.77 -6.85
N VAL A 99 5.70 -38.50 -6.92
CA VAL A 99 5.13 -37.16 -6.84
C VAL A 99 4.42 -37.01 -5.51
N MET A 100 4.69 -35.92 -4.79
CA MET A 100 4.04 -35.59 -3.52
C MET A 100 3.35 -34.23 -3.65
N ASP A 101 2.04 -34.23 -3.45
CA ASP A 101 1.20 -33.02 -3.48
C ASP A 101 0.93 -32.57 -2.04
N VAL A 102 1.33 -31.35 -1.70
CA VAL A 102 1.11 -30.76 -0.37
C VAL A 102 0.13 -29.60 -0.50
N CYS A 103 -1.03 -29.71 0.14
CA CYS A 103 -1.99 -28.62 0.27
C CYS A 103 -1.81 -27.94 1.63
N THR A 104 -1.33 -26.70 1.62
CA THR A 104 -1.18 -25.91 2.85
C THR A 104 -2.24 -24.80 2.88
N SER A 105 -2.90 -24.64 4.02
CA SER A 105 -3.73 -23.45 4.31
C SER A 105 -2.80 -22.27 4.58
N TYR A 106 -3.06 -21.12 3.96
CA TYR A 106 -2.35 -19.89 4.32
C TYR A 106 -2.57 -19.59 5.81
N SER A 107 -1.47 -19.47 6.57
CA SER A 107 -1.44 -19.12 8.01
C SER A 107 -1.42 -17.62 8.21
#